data_AF-A0A1F9VAL6-F1
#
_entry.id   AF-A0A1F9VAL6-F1
#
_cell.length_a   1.000
_cell.length_b   1.000
_cell.length_c   1.000
_cell.angle_alpha   90.00
_cell.angle_beta   90.00
_cell.angle_gamma   90.00
#
_symmetry.space_group_name_H-M   'P 1'
#
loop_
_entity.id
_entity.type
_entity.pdbx_description
1 polymer ?
#
loop_
_entity_poly.entity_id
_entity_poly.type
_entity_poly.pdbx_seq_one_letter_code
_entity_poly.pdbx_strand_id
1 'polypeptide(L)'
;MFSKNHHKLYTIKFHNKSHFSWFTNQEFISPLVGVRTTSKSIKNENIVVTAKEDHYSDDLPLIIKDSDGNYEFLFDVSATLDFIRYEKYPGSALKDSIASYLPFDYTQLPMWLIGTAYRALNKPIVFSKLPKFPSYPLDFSADLLTCLLTQNHLPIQWPDQKQYAIVFTHDVDTEWVFDSSEGKKWLHSFLMVEKEYGIRSAWYCVPTSIKSTASKNGLKNLLAEGHEIGIHGLTHDPNLPKLSFNKLQEKFTDAKKLMMPYCNEFGYRAPWLSRSETMYKALSASGYLYDTSLPTSDVQRNNIESNNGCCTVFPFKRENMVVLPITLPQDCMRLSLSMSAERFWNWIYDLIKQIKEAGGLALVSTHIQPHHSANEPMLIGYKKLLNKLSKDNEAWTTLPKEVAQWTKRS
;
A
#
# COMPACT_ATOMS: atom_id res chain seq x y z
N MET A 1 33.44 20.20 -2.07
CA MET A 1 33.11 19.44 -0.85
C MET A 1 31.60 19.24 -0.81
N PHE A 2 31.12 18.05 -1.20
CA PHE A 2 29.69 17.74 -1.13
C PHE A 2 29.32 17.57 0.34
N SER A 3 28.52 18.50 0.86
CA SER A 3 27.87 18.40 2.15
C SER A 3 27.16 17.04 2.27
N LYS A 4 27.32 16.38 3.43
CA LYS A 4 26.47 15.25 3.83
C LYS A 4 25.03 15.76 3.88
N ASN A 5 24.30 15.65 2.77
CA ASN A 5 22.89 16.00 2.71
C ASN A 5 22.10 15.03 3.58
N HIS A 6 21.94 15.36 4.86
CA HIS A 6 20.79 14.90 5.61
C HIS A 6 19.56 15.39 4.85
N HIS A 7 18.85 14.47 4.19
CA HIS A 7 17.64 14.81 3.43
C HIS A 7 16.64 15.46 4.39
N LYS A 8 16.22 16.69 4.09
CA LYS A 8 15.37 17.50 4.96
C LYS A 8 13.91 17.35 4.56
N LEU A 9 13.01 17.43 5.54
CA LEU A 9 11.58 17.59 5.31
C LEU A 9 11.27 19.08 5.19
N TYR A 10 10.41 19.43 4.25
CA TYR A 10 9.98 20.80 4.00
C TYR A 10 8.49 20.92 4.26
N THR A 11 8.07 22.02 4.91
CA THR A 11 6.65 22.38 4.95
C THR A 11 6.33 23.14 3.68
N ILE A 12 5.63 22.48 2.77
CA ILE A 12 5.31 22.96 1.45
C ILE A 12 3.94 23.64 1.48
N LYS A 13 3.87 24.90 1.08
CA LYS A 13 2.65 25.73 1.09
C LYS A 13 2.21 26.09 -0.31
N PHE A 14 0.93 25.93 -0.61
CA PHE A 14 0.34 26.40 -1.86
C PHE A 14 -0.28 27.79 -1.69
N HIS A 15 0.14 28.73 -2.53
CA HIS A 15 -0.32 30.13 -2.44
C HIS A 15 -1.58 30.40 -3.26
N ASN A 16 -1.84 29.58 -4.28
CA ASN A 16 -3.11 29.57 -4.99
C ASN A 16 -3.95 28.39 -4.50
N LYS A 17 -5.27 28.57 -4.33
CA LYS A 17 -6.18 27.43 -4.10
C LYS A 17 -5.87 26.38 -5.16
N SER A 18 -5.34 25.25 -4.72
CA SER A 18 -5.03 24.10 -5.56
C SER A 18 -6.22 23.82 -6.47
N HIS A 19 -5.96 23.64 -7.77
CA HIS A 19 -6.99 23.17 -8.72
C HIS A 19 -7.43 21.71 -8.43
N PHE A 20 -6.77 21.05 -7.48
CA PHE A 20 -7.05 19.70 -7.05
C PHE A 20 -8.19 19.71 -6.01
N SER A 21 -9.40 19.35 -6.44
CA SER A 21 -10.58 19.27 -5.56
C SER A 21 -10.37 18.33 -4.36
N TRP A 22 -9.47 17.35 -4.49
CA TRP A 22 -9.11 16.37 -3.48
C TRP A 22 -8.00 16.82 -2.51
N PHE A 23 -7.34 17.95 -2.78
CA PHE A 23 -6.27 18.50 -1.92
C PHE A 23 -6.69 19.87 -1.38
N THR A 24 -7.34 19.85 -0.22
CA THR A 24 -7.89 21.04 0.44
C THR A 24 -6.92 21.69 1.43
N ASN A 25 -5.86 20.99 1.82
CA ASN A 25 -4.85 21.50 2.74
C ASN A 25 -3.95 22.51 2.03
N GLN A 26 -3.76 23.69 2.62
CA GLN A 26 -2.84 24.69 2.07
C GLN A 26 -1.36 24.35 2.36
N GLU A 27 -1.11 23.35 3.20
CA GLU A 27 0.23 22.93 3.61
C GLU A 27 0.33 21.40 3.62
N PHE A 28 1.45 20.86 3.15
CA PHE A 28 1.84 19.46 3.36
C PHE A 28 3.34 19.35 3.63
N ILE A 29 3.78 18.22 4.15
CA ILE A 29 5.20 17.98 4.41
C ILE A 29 5.70 16.96 3.41
N SER A 30 6.86 17.21 2.80
CA SER A 30 7.50 16.25 1.91
C SER A 30 9.02 16.39 1.98
N PRO A 31 9.78 15.29 1.84
CA PRO A 31 11.19 15.38 1.53
C PRO A 31 11.35 15.95 0.11
N LEU A 32 12.41 16.73 -0.10
CA LEU A 32 12.79 17.24 -1.41
C LEU A 32 14.26 16.92 -1.67
N VAL A 33 14.57 16.58 -2.92
CA VAL A 33 15.94 16.26 -3.36
C VAL A 33 16.45 17.39 -4.25
N GLY A 34 17.67 17.86 -3.97
CA GLY A 34 18.37 18.81 -4.85
C GLY A 34 17.73 20.21 -4.89
N VAL A 35 17.19 20.70 -3.77
CA VAL A 35 16.62 22.05 -3.64
C VAL A 35 17.67 23.11 -4.02
N ARG A 36 17.25 24.07 -4.85
CA ARG A 36 18.09 25.15 -5.40
C ARG A 36 17.49 26.50 -4.98
N THR A 37 18.36 27.49 -4.78
CA THR A 37 17.94 28.88 -4.62
C THR A 37 18.04 29.61 -5.95
N THR A 38 17.19 30.61 -6.15
CA THR A 38 17.22 31.49 -7.32
C THR A 38 17.48 32.92 -6.89
N SER A 39 18.36 33.61 -7.62
CA SER A 39 18.67 35.03 -7.41
C SER A 39 17.72 35.96 -8.17
N LYS A 40 16.78 35.41 -8.95
CA LYS A 40 15.80 36.19 -9.71
C LYS A 40 14.75 36.77 -8.77
N SER A 41 14.44 38.06 -8.94
CA SER A 41 13.24 38.65 -8.34
C SER A 41 12.00 38.01 -8.97
N ILE A 42 11.27 37.24 -8.18
CA ILE A 42 10.03 36.59 -8.61
C ILE A 42 8.87 37.40 -8.04
N LYS A 43 7.91 37.77 -8.89
CA LYS A 43 6.68 38.38 -8.42
C LYS A 43 5.88 37.34 -7.61
N ASN A 44 5.35 37.72 -6.45
CA ASN A 44 4.61 36.81 -5.57
C ASN A 44 3.44 36.09 -6.28
N GLU A 45 2.81 36.72 -7.28
CA GLU A 45 1.74 36.14 -8.10
C GLU A 45 2.16 34.89 -8.91
N ASN A 46 3.46 34.73 -9.18
CA ASN A 46 4.01 33.61 -9.94
C ASN A 46 4.49 32.47 -9.06
N ILE A 47 4.50 32.63 -7.73
CA ILE A 47 4.92 31.57 -6.80
C ILE A 47 3.72 30.67 -6.54
N VAL A 48 3.81 29.42 -7.01
CA VAL A 48 2.75 28.42 -6.83
C VAL A 48 2.93 27.74 -5.47
N VAL A 49 4.19 27.45 -5.15
CA VAL A 49 4.56 26.68 -3.97
C VAL A 49 5.78 27.29 -3.30
N THR A 50 5.69 27.52 -2.00
CA THR A 50 6.86 27.80 -1.15
C THR A 50 7.18 26.63 -0.24
N ALA A 51 8.40 26.57 0.26
CA ALA A 51 8.72 25.80 1.44
C ALA A 51 9.23 26.68 2.56
N LYS A 52 8.80 26.34 3.77
CA LYS A 52 9.44 26.80 4.99
C LYS A 52 10.29 25.67 5.55
N GLU A 53 11.56 25.97 5.78
CA GLU A 53 12.44 25.18 6.63
C GLU A 53 12.40 25.80 8.04
N ASP A 54 12.41 24.96 9.09
CA ASP A 54 12.27 25.39 10.50
C ASP A 54 13.31 26.44 10.94
N HIS A 55 14.38 26.65 10.17
CA HIS A 55 15.47 27.58 10.46
C HIS A 55 15.53 28.84 9.57
N TYR A 56 14.65 28.99 8.58
CA TYR A 56 14.61 30.20 7.73
C TYR A 56 13.54 31.19 8.19
N SER A 57 13.87 32.49 8.14
CA SER A 57 12.93 33.58 8.42
C SER A 57 11.88 33.73 7.32
N ASP A 58 12.25 33.43 6.07
CA ASP A 58 11.45 33.64 4.87
C ASP A 58 11.18 32.34 4.10
N ASP A 59 10.03 32.29 3.44
CA ASP A 59 9.58 31.17 2.62
C ASP A 59 10.40 31.08 1.32
N LEU A 60 10.97 29.89 1.03
CA LEU A 60 11.71 29.64 -0.21
C LEU A 60 10.73 29.30 -1.34
N PRO A 61 10.80 29.93 -2.53
CA PRO A 61 10.03 29.47 -3.68
C PRO A 61 10.52 28.06 -4.08
N LEU A 62 9.60 27.14 -4.32
CA LEU A 62 9.88 25.78 -4.79
C LEU A 62 9.34 25.53 -6.19
N ILE A 63 8.18 26.08 -6.50
CA ILE A 63 7.54 25.95 -7.81
C ILE A 63 7.07 27.31 -8.24
N ILE A 64 7.55 27.74 -9.39
CA ILE A 64 7.24 29.03 -10.00
C ILE A 64 6.47 28.75 -11.28
N LYS A 65 5.46 29.56 -11.57
CA LYS A 65 4.79 29.55 -12.86
C LYS A 65 5.47 30.59 -13.75
N ASP A 66 5.99 30.16 -14.90
CA ASP A 66 6.56 31.08 -15.88
C ASP A 66 5.47 31.87 -16.63
N SER A 67 5.89 32.80 -17.50
CA SER A 67 4.97 33.63 -18.30
C SER A 67 4.10 32.83 -19.26
N ASP A 68 4.52 31.63 -19.62
CA ASP A 68 3.84 30.74 -20.56
C ASP A 68 2.90 29.76 -19.83
N GLY A 69 2.92 29.80 -18.50
CA GLY A 69 2.06 29.00 -17.62
C GLY A 69 2.64 27.65 -17.21
N ASN A 70 3.89 27.36 -17.53
CA ASN A 70 4.57 26.12 -17.13
C ASN A 70 5.12 26.22 -15.71
N TYR A 71 5.27 25.08 -15.06
CA TYR A 71 5.87 24.98 -13.73
C TYR A 71 7.40 24.81 -13.81
N GLU A 72 8.15 25.78 -13.30
CA GLU A 72 9.57 25.67 -13.01
C GLU A 72 9.77 25.14 -11.59
N PHE A 73 10.42 23.98 -11.47
CA PHE A 73 10.71 23.36 -10.17
C PHE A 73 12.14 23.70 -9.73
N LEU A 74 12.26 24.27 -8.53
CA LEU A 74 13.54 24.59 -7.89
C LEU A 74 14.09 23.42 -7.06
N PHE A 75 13.75 22.20 -7.46
CA PHE A 75 14.26 20.94 -6.90
C PHE A 75 14.16 19.85 -7.97
N ASP A 76 14.82 18.73 -7.75
CA ASP A 76 14.76 17.60 -8.67
C ASP A 76 13.51 16.76 -8.37
N VAL A 77 12.44 16.99 -9.14
CA VAL A 77 11.15 16.32 -8.91
C VAL A 77 11.24 14.83 -9.18
N SER A 78 11.96 14.41 -10.23
CA SER A 78 12.10 12.98 -10.56
C SER A 78 12.86 12.25 -9.45
N ALA A 79 13.99 12.81 -9.01
CA ALA A 79 14.75 12.24 -7.89
C ALA A 79 13.95 12.27 -6.58
N THR A 80 13.10 13.30 -6.38
CA THR A 80 12.22 13.38 -5.21
C THR A 80 11.15 12.29 -5.23
N LEU A 81 10.50 12.06 -6.37
CA LEU A 81 9.52 10.97 -6.52
C LEU A 81 10.14 9.61 -6.25
N ASP A 82 11.33 9.32 -6.81
CA ASP A 82 12.05 8.07 -6.54
C ASP A 82 12.46 7.95 -5.08
N PHE A 83 12.87 9.08 -4.47
CA PHE A 83 13.26 9.12 -3.06
C PHE A 83 12.09 8.80 -2.12
N ILE A 84 10.88 9.26 -2.46
CA ILE A 84 9.65 8.96 -1.73
C ILE A 84 9.19 7.53 -2.01
N ARG A 85 8.98 7.17 -3.28
CA ARG A 85 8.44 5.86 -3.69
C ARG A 85 9.33 4.69 -3.30
N TYR A 86 10.64 4.90 -3.19
CA TYR A 86 11.59 3.85 -2.77
C TYR A 86 11.96 3.98 -1.29
N GLU A 87 11.22 4.78 -0.51
CA GLU A 87 11.37 4.90 0.93
C GLU A 87 12.81 5.26 1.35
N LYS A 88 13.46 6.17 0.63
CA LYS A 88 14.85 6.59 0.91
C LYS A 88 14.93 7.76 1.91
N TYR A 89 13.78 8.29 2.33
CA TYR A 89 13.68 9.43 3.24
C TYR A 89 13.96 9.06 4.71
N PRO A 90 14.40 10.01 5.56
CA PRO A 90 14.77 9.70 6.94
C PRO A 90 13.62 9.09 7.74
N GLY A 91 13.92 8.06 8.53
CA GLY A 91 12.95 7.37 9.39
C GLY A 91 12.13 6.27 8.70
N SER A 92 12.35 6.04 7.40
CA SER A 92 11.67 4.99 6.62
C SER A 92 12.19 3.58 6.85
N ALA A 93 13.37 3.44 7.45
CA ALA A 93 13.94 2.15 7.77
C ALA A 93 12.99 1.34 8.65
N LEU A 94 12.60 0.17 8.16
CA LEU A 94 11.69 -0.72 8.87
C LEU A 94 12.41 -1.36 10.07
N LYS A 95 11.71 -1.41 11.20
CA LYS A 95 12.16 -2.17 12.37
C LYS A 95 11.81 -3.65 12.18
N ASP A 96 12.58 -4.48 12.87
CA ASP A 96 12.32 -5.90 12.92
C ASP A 96 10.99 -6.18 13.61
N SER A 97 10.22 -7.10 13.03
CA SER A 97 8.99 -7.59 13.65
C SER A 97 9.32 -8.42 14.89
N ILE A 98 8.40 -8.53 15.84
CA ILE A 98 8.58 -9.45 16.99
C ILE A 98 8.81 -10.89 16.51
N ALA A 99 8.12 -11.29 15.44
CA ALA A 99 8.27 -12.60 14.82
C ALA A 99 9.68 -12.85 14.26
N SER A 100 10.44 -11.80 13.91
CA SER A 100 11.82 -11.92 13.44
C SER A 100 12.79 -12.46 14.50
N TYR A 101 12.42 -12.38 15.78
CA TYR A 101 13.22 -12.82 16.91
C TYR A 101 12.82 -14.20 17.45
N LEU A 102 11.74 -14.81 16.93
CA LEU A 102 11.30 -16.11 17.38
C LEU A 102 12.23 -17.21 16.83
N PRO A 103 12.67 -18.18 17.64
CA PRO A 103 13.55 -19.25 17.19
C PRO A 103 12.82 -20.35 16.42
N PHE A 104 11.52 -20.17 16.15
CA PHE A 104 10.66 -21.11 15.45
C PHE A 104 9.64 -20.35 14.58
N ASP A 105 9.06 -21.08 13.63
CA ASP A 105 7.98 -20.57 12.79
C ASP A 105 6.66 -20.55 13.56
N TYR A 106 6.22 -19.35 13.95
CA TYR A 106 5.01 -19.17 14.74
C TYR A 106 3.72 -19.52 13.98
N THR A 107 3.76 -19.59 12.64
CA THR A 107 2.58 -19.92 11.83
C THR A 107 2.13 -21.37 12.01
N GLN A 108 2.98 -22.21 12.61
CA GLN A 108 2.67 -23.59 12.98
C GLN A 108 1.92 -23.70 14.32
N LEU A 109 1.79 -22.60 15.07
CA LEU A 109 1.05 -22.60 16.32
C LEU A 109 -0.47 -22.65 16.08
N PRO A 110 -1.26 -23.20 17.02
CA PRO A 110 -2.71 -23.15 16.95
C PRO A 110 -3.24 -21.72 16.83
N MET A 111 -4.26 -21.51 15.98
CA MET A 111 -4.80 -20.19 15.65
C MET A 111 -5.28 -19.40 16.88
N TRP A 112 -5.82 -20.07 17.89
CA TRP A 112 -6.26 -19.43 19.14
C TRP A 112 -5.09 -18.83 19.94
N LEU A 113 -3.90 -19.46 19.88
CA LEU A 113 -2.70 -18.99 20.56
C LEU A 113 -2.13 -17.76 19.86
N ILE A 114 -2.04 -17.80 18.52
CA ILE A 114 -1.64 -16.64 17.69
C ILE A 114 -2.56 -15.46 17.97
N GLY A 115 -3.88 -15.67 17.94
CA GLY A 115 -4.86 -14.62 18.20
C GLY A 115 -4.85 -14.07 19.63
N THR A 116 -4.44 -14.87 20.61
CA THR A 116 -4.26 -14.41 22.00
C THR A 116 -3.00 -13.58 22.15
N ALA A 117 -1.88 -14.03 21.57
CA ALA A 117 -0.63 -13.27 21.52
C ALA A 117 -0.81 -11.94 20.78
N TYR A 118 -1.51 -11.94 19.64
CA TYR A 118 -1.84 -10.73 18.87
C TYR A 118 -2.55 -9.68 19.74
N ARG A 119 -3.61 -10.09 20.46
CA ARG A 119 -4.36 -9.19 21.33
C ARG A 119 -3.53 -8.67 22.50
N ALA A 120 -2.67 -9.50 23.08
CA ALA A 120 -1.80 -9.11 24.20
C ALA A 120 -0.69 -8.14 23.77
N LEU A 121 -0.16 -8.31 22.55
CA LEU A 121 0.93 -7.48 22.01
C LEU A 121 0.42 -6.21 21.30
N ASN A 122 -0.87 -6.15 20.97
CA ASN A 122 -1.48 -5.00 20.31
C ASN A 122 -1.38 -3.74 21.18
N LYS A 123 -0.83 -2.68 20.61
CA LYS A 123 -0.72 -1.36 21.26
C LYS A 123 -1.64 -0.36 20.57
N PRO A 124 -2.37 0.48 21.32
CA PRO A 124 -3.19 1.52 20.73
C PRO A 124 -2.32 2.56 20.02
N ILE A 125 -2.76 3.00 18.84
CA ILE A 125 -2.16 4.09 18.08
C ILE A 125 -2.59 5.41 18.73
N VAL A 126 -1.60 6.25 19.01
CA VAL A 126 -1.82 7.60 19.54
C VAL A 126 -1.54 8.59 18.40
N PHE A 127 -2.61 9.07 17.75
CA PHE A 127 -2.52 9.93 16.56
C PHE A 127 -1.65 11.18 16.76
N SER A 128 -1.66 11.78 17.96
CA SER A 128 -0.84 12.96 18.27
C SER A 128 0.67 12.71 18.34
N LYS A 129 1.10 11.44 18.34
CA LYS A 129 2.51 11.04 18.35
C LYS A 129 2.99 10.55 16.98
N LEU A 130 2.11 10.45 15.99
CA LEU A 130 2.48 10.02 14.66
C LEU A 130 3.44 11.03 14.02
N PRO A 131 4.36 10.59 13.16
CA PRO A 131 5.19 11.50 12.41
C PRO A 131 4.32 12.37 11.51
N LYS A 132 4.84 13.55 11.18
CA LYS A 132 4.17 14.45 10.25
C LYS A 132 4.27 13.99 8.78
N PHE A 133 5.15 13.04 8.49
CA PHE A 133 5.37 12.48 7.15
C PHE A 133 5.80 11.00 7.22
N PRO A 134 5.22 10.11 6.39
CA PRO A 134 4.02 10.32 5.60
C PRO A 134 2.81 10.65 6.48
N SER A 135 1.87 11.42 5.93
CA SER A 135 0.56 11.68 6.53
C SER A 135 -0.22 10.38 6.66
N TYR A 136 -0.94 10.20 7.76
CA TYR A 136 -1.75 9.00 8.01
C TYR A 136 -3.23 9.36 8.09
N PRO A 137 -4.16 8.59 7.49
CA PRO A 137 -3.97 7.28 6.83
C PRO A 137 -3.62 7.34 5.33
N LEU A 138 -3.75 8.51 4.70
CA LEU A 138 -3.44 8.73 3.30
C LEU A 138 -2.40 9.83 3.19
N ASP A 139 -1.47 9.68 2.25
CA ASP A 139 -0.53 10.73 1.89
C ASP A 139 -0.47 10.81 0.36
N PHE A 140 -0.68 12.02 -0.16
CA PHE A 140 -0.75 12.32 -1.59
C PHE A 140 0.49 13.08 -2.10
N SER A 141 1.57 13.14 -1.32
CA SER A 141 2.73 13.98 -1.65
C SER A 141 3.34 13.61 -3.00
N ALA A 142 3.50 12.32 -3.30
CA ALA A 142 4.02 11.89 -4.59
C ALA A 142 2.99 12.07 -5.72
N ASP A 143 1.69 11.98 -5.41
CA ASP A 143 0.61 12.19 -6.40
C ASP A 143 0.57 13.65 -6.84
N LEU A 144 0.67 14.57 -5.90
CA LEU A 144 0.69 16.00 -6.14
C LEU A 144 1.90 16.42 -6.98
N LEU A 145 3.09 15.92 -6.63
CA LEU A 145 4.29 16.16 -7.43
C LEU A 145 4.17 15.58 -8.85
N THR A 146 3.56 14.40 -8.99
CA THR A 146 3.32 13.79 -10.31
C THR A 146 2.31 14.59 -11.13
N CYS A 147 1.22 15.06 -10.51
CA CYS A 147 0.23 15.91 -11.17
C CYS A 147 0.85 17.23 -11.64
N LEU A 148 1.69 17.87 -10.84
CA LEU A 148 2.37 19.11 -11.22
C LEU A 148 3.34 18.88 -12.39
N LEU A 149 4.09 17.78 -12.37
CA LEU A 149 4.98 17.40 -13.48
C LEU A 149 4.23 17.13 -14.79
N THR A 150 3.03 16.58 -14.70
CA THR A 150 2.20 16.19 -15.84
C THR A 150 1.19 17.27 -16.22
N GLN A 151 1.41 18.52 -15.79
CA GLN A 151 0.53 19.66 -16.09
C GLN A 151 -0.95 19.42 -15.71
N ASN A 152 -1.16 18.82 -14.53
CA ASN A 152 -2.46 18.47 -13.94
C ASN A 152 -3.18 17.28 -14.58
N HIS A 153 -2.49 16.45 -15.36
CA HIS A 153 -3.02 15.15 -15.77
C HIS A 153 -2.90 14.11 -14.64
N LEU A 154 -3.88 13.20 -14.55
CA LEU A 154 -3.80 12.09 -13.61
C LEU A 154 -2.65 11.14 -14.01
N PRO A 155 -1.93 10.56 -13.03
CA PRO A 155 -0.86 9.59 -13.33
C PRO A 155 -1.33 8.39 -14.16
N ILE A 156 -2.58 7.97 -13.96
CA ILE A 156 -3.20 6.86 -14.67
C ILE A 156 -4.62 7.24 -15.04
N GLN A 157 -5.01 6.95 -16.29
CA GLN A 157 -6.39 6.96 -16.75
C GLN A 157 -6.91 5.52 -16.74
N TRP A 158 -7.97 5.25 -16.01
CA TRP A 158 -8.55 3.91 -15.91
C TRP A 158 -9.38 3.55 -17.15
N PRO A 159 -9.55 2.25 -17.46
CA PRO A 159 -10.35 1.82 -18.61
C PRO A 159 -11.78 2.34 -18.52
N ASP A 160 -12.45 2.44 -19.66
CA ASP A 160 -13.86 2.86 -19.77
C ASP A 160 -14.16 4.21 -19.09
N GLN A 161 -13.15 5.10 -19.00
CA GLN A 161 -13.23 6.40 -18.33
C GLN A 161 -13.66 6.30 -16.86
N LYS A 162 -13.35 5.18 -16.20
CA LYS A 162 -13.60 5.01 -14.77
C LYS A 162 -12.80 6.05 -13.99
N GLN A 163 -13.41 6.60 -12.94
CA GLN A 163 -12.79 7.65 -12.16
C GLN A 163 -11.65 7.11 -11.30
N TYR A 164 -11.82 5.91 -10.76
CA TYR A 164 -10.85 5.27 -9.86
C TYR A 164 -10.91 3.75 -10.01
N ALA A 165 -9.89 3.03 -9.53
CA ALA A 165 -9.87 1.57 -9.50
C ALA A 165 -10.07 1.06 -8.07
N ILE A 166 -10.69 -0.11 -7.92
CA ILE A 166 -10.80 -0.78 -6.63
C ILE A 166 -10.53 -2.27 -6.74
N VAL A 167 -9.74 -2.79 -5.80
CA VAL A 167 -9.39 -4.21 -5.71
C VAL A 167 -9.57 -4.71 -4.28
N PHE A 168 -9.97 -5.97 -4.15
CA PHE A 168 -10.17 -6.65 -2.87
C PHE A 168 -9.15 -7.77 -2.72
N THR A 169 -8.50 -7.83 -1.57
CA THR A 169 -7.42 -8.78 -1.32
C THR A 169 -7.52 -9.43 0.05
N HIS A 170 -7.09 -10.69 0.12
CA HIS A 170 -7.05 -11.51 1.32
C HIS A 170 -5.67 -12.11 1.53
N ASP A 171 -5.10 -11.92 2.71
CA ASP A 171 -3.84 -12.54 3.09
C ASP A 171 -4.10 -13.85 3.84
N VAL A 172 -3.44 -14.91 3.36
CA VAL A 172 -3.58 -16.28 3.84
C VAL A 172 -2.23 -16.78 4.36
N ASP A 173 -1.95 -16.47 5.62
CA ASP A 173 -0.68 -16.82 6.27
C ASP A 173 -0.55 -18.33 6.51
N THR A 174 -1.68 -19.02 6.71
CA THR A 174 -1.74 -20.45 7.02
C THR A 174 -2.84 -21.15 6.24
N GLU A 175 -2.74 -22.48 6.06
CA GLU A 175 -3.83 -23.25 5.45
C GLU A 175 -5.09 -23.40 6.31
N TRP A 176 -5.12 -22.78 7.51
CA TRP A 176 -6.26 -22.85 8.43
C TRP A 176 -7.59 -22.48 7.76
N VAL A 177 -7.59 -21.46 6.90
CA VAL A 177 -8.78 -20.97 6.18
C VAL A 177 -9.36 -22.02 5.23
N PHE A 178 -8.52 -22.94 4.74
CA PHE A 178 -8.93 -23.98 3.81
C PHE A 178 -9.16 -25.34 4.47
N ASP A 179 -8.53 -25.62 5.61
CA ASP A 179 -8.50 -26.98 6.17
C ASP A 179 -9.44 -27.15 7.38
N SER A 180 -9.49 -26.16 8.27
CA SER A 180 -10.34 -26.23 9.47
C SER A 180 -11.83 -26.07 9.14
N SER A 181 -12.71 -26.66 9.97
CA SER A 181 -14.16 -26.51 9.81
C SER A 181 -14.59 -25.04 9.97
N GLU A 182 -14.00 -24.33 10.94
CA GLU A 182 -14.24 -22.91 11.16
C GLU A 182 -13.70 -22.06 9.99
N GLY A 183 -12.48 -22.32 9.54
CA GLY A 183 -11.88 -21.64 8.39
C GLY A 183 -12.71 -21.79 7.12
N LYS A 184 -13.16 -23.01 6.80
CA LYS A 184 -14.04 -23.29 5.65
C LYS A 184 -15.37 -22.53 5.74
N LYS A 185 -15.95 -22.42 6.93
CA LYS A 185 -17.17 -21.62 7.17
C LYS A 185 -16.93 -20.15 6.84
N TRP A 186 -15.81 -19.58 7.31
CA TRP A 186 -15.49 -18.18 7.05
C TRP A 186 -15.11 -17.92 5.59
N LEU A 187 -14.30 -18.78 4.99
CA LEU A 187 -14.01 -18.75 3.55
C LEU A 187 -15.31 -18.70 2.74
N HIS A 188 -16.22 -19.65 2.98
CA HIS A 188 -17.50 -19.68 2.30
C HIS A 188 -18.33 -18.41 2.53
N SER A 189 -18.37 -17.91 3.76
CA SER A 189 -19.14 -16.70 4.10
C SER A 189 -18.63 -15.46 3.37
N PHE A 190 -17.31 -15.27 3.30
CA PHE A 190 -16.72 -14.16 2.54
C PHE A 190 -16.98 -14.29 1.05
N LEU A 191 -16.74 -15.48 0.47
CA LEU A 191 -17.00 -15.72 -0.96
C LEU A 191 -18.47 -15.51 -1.33
N MET A 192 -19.41 -15.92 -0.48
CA MET A 192 -20.83 -15.69 -0.73
C MET A 192 -21.20 -14.21 -0.72
N VAL A 193 -20.61 -13.41 0.19
CA VAL A 193 -20.81 -11.96 0.22
C VAL A 193 -20.19 -11.29 -1.01
N GLU A 194 -18.99 -11.68 -1.43
CA GLU A 194 -18.38 -11.14 -2.65
C GLU A 194 -19.18 -11.49 -3.90
N LYS A 195 -19.62 -12.74 -4.01
CA LYS A 195 -20.45 -13.24 -5.10
C LYS A 195 -21.79 -12.53 -5.20
N GLU A 196 -22.42 -12.20 -4.07
CA GLU A 196 -23.67 -11.43 -4.01
C GLU A 196 -23.56 -10.08 -4.74
N TYR A 197 -22.36 -9.47 -4.75
CA TYR A 197 -22.09 -8.19 -5.39
C TYR A 197 -21.23 -8.31 -6.67
N GLY A 198 -21.01 -9.53 -7.18
CA GLY A 198 -20.22 -9.77 -8.39
C GLY A 198 -18.74 -9.42 -8.23
N ILE A 199 -18.20 -9.46 -7.01
CA ILE A 199 -16.82 -9.08 -6.71
C ILE A 199 -15.90 -10.29 -6.84
N ARG A 200 -14.77 -10.07 -7.51
CA ARG A 200 -13.63 -11.00 -7.52
C ARG A 200 -12.52 -10.39 -6.67
N SER A 201 -11.77 -11.25 -6.00
CA SER A 201 -10.71 -10.87 -5.05
C SER A 201 -9.42 -11.62 -5.30
N ALA A 202 -8.30 -11.11 -4.80
CA ALA A 202 -7.00 -11.80 -4.82
C ALA A 202 -6.66 -12.41 -3.47
N TRP A 203 -6.07 -13.60 -3.48
CA TRP A 203 -5.72 -14.37 -2.29
C TRP A 203 -4.22 -14.62 -2.26
N TYR A 204 -3.49 -13.91 -1.41
CA TYR A 204 -2.05 -14.06 -1.27
C TYR A 204 -1.76 -15.18 -0.29
N CYS A 205 -1.23 -16.28 -0.81
CA CYS A 205 -1.05 -17.51 -0.04
C CYS A 205 0.43 -17.80 0.20
N VAL A 206 0.77 -18.26 1.40
CA VAL A 206 2.11 -18.77 1.73
C VAL A 206 2.28 -20.16 1.10
N PRO A 207 3.15 -20.36 0.09
CA PRO A 207 3.23 -21.60 -0.67
C PRO A 207 3.53 -22.83 0.20
N THR A 208 4.45 -22.73 1.16
CA THR A 208 4.79 -23.88 2.01
C THR A 208 3.71 -24.25 3.01
N SER A 209 2.74 -23.36 3.24
CA SER A 209 1.58 -23.64 4.10
C SER A 209 0.54 -24.49 3.36
N ILE A 210 0.54 -24.55 2.03
CA ILE A 210 -0.44 -25.29 1.21
C ILE A 210 -0.05 -26.77 1.10
N LYS A 211 -0.35 -27.55 2.14
CA LYS A 211 0.06 -28.97 2.23
C LYS A 211 -1.11 -29.92 2.00
N SER A 212 -2.25 -29.65 2.64
CA SER A 212 -3.42 -30.52 2.65
C SER A 212 -4.12 -30.63 1.28
N THR A 213 -4.84 -31.73 1.06
CA THR A 213 -5.73 -31.86 -0.11
C THR A 213 -6.82 -30.79 -0.09
N ALA A 214 -7.29 -30.41 1.10
CA ALA A 214 -8.30 -29.36 1.27
C ALA A 214 -7.80 -27.99 0.81
N SER A 215 -6.57 -27.58 1.19
CA SER A 215 -5.99 -26.31 0.75
C SER A 215 -5.75 -26.26 -0.75
N LYS A 216 -5.22 -27.33 -1.33
CA LYS A 216 -5.04 -27.44 -2.79
C LYS A 216 -6.36 -27.34 -3.56
N ASN A 217 -7.42 -28.00 -3.07
CA ASN A 217 -8.75 -27.90 -3.68
C ASN A 217 -9.38 -26.53 -3.47
N GLY A 218 -9.20 -25.90 -2.31
CA GLY A 218 -9.64 -24.54 -2.03
C GLY A 218 -9.07 -23.54 -3.04
N LEU A 219 -7.77 -23.60 -3.31
CA LEU A 219 -7.13 -22.76 -4.33
C LEU A 219 -7.68 -23.01 -5.75
N LYS A 220 -7.90 -24.28 -6.12
CA LYS A 220 -8.51 -24.61 -7.42
C LYS A 220 -9.92 -24.05 -7.55
N ASN A 221 -10.72 -24.10 -6.49
CA ASN A 221 -12.07 -23.56 -6.48
C ASN A 221 -12.07 -22.04 -6.61
N LEU A 222 -11.21 -21.33 -5.87
CA LEU A 222 -11.03 -19.89 -6.01
C LEU A 222 -10.71 -19.50 -7.46
N LEU A 223 -9.79 -20.22 -8.10
CA LEU A 223 -9.46 -19.99 -9.51
C LEU A 223 -10.62 -20.27 -10.46
N ALA A 224 -11.35 -21.37 -10.23
CA ALA A 224 -12.51 -21.72 -11.05
C ALA A 224 -13.65 -20.68 -10.93
N GLU A 225 -13.74 -20.00 -9.79
CA GLU A 225 -14.68 -18.88 -9.56
C GLU A 225 -14.13 -17.52 -10.05
N GLY A 226 -12.93 -17.49 -10.63
CA GLY A 226 -12.33 -16.32 -11.27
C GLY A 226 -11.55 -15.40 -10.33
N HIS A 227 -11.29 -15.82 -9.09
CA HIS A 227 -10.40 -15.09 -8.17
C HIS A 227 -8.94 -15.18 -8.62
N GLU A 228 -8.12 -14.27 -8.10
CA GLU A 228 -6.67 -14.29 -8.32
C GLU A 228 -5.96 -15.00 -7.15
N ILE A 229 -4.91 -15.77 -7.46
CA ILE A 229 -4.01 -16.33 -6.46
C ILE A 229 -2.64 -15.66 -6.58
N GLY A 230 -2.19 -15.07 -5.48
CA GLY A 230 -0.88 -14.43 -5.35
C GLY A 230 0.03 -15.17 -4.37
N ILE A 231 1.31 -14.77 -4.34
CA ILE A 231 2.32 -15.34 -3.46
C ILE A 231 2.54 -14.46 -2.23
N HIS A 232 2.43 -15.03 -1.03
CA HIS A 232 2.68 -14.33 0.23
C HIS A 232 4.01 -14.73 0.88
N GLY A 233 5.14 -14.45 0.22
CA GLY A 233 6.44 -15.01 0.61
C GLY A 233 6.56 -16.51 0.33
N LEU A 234 7.62 -17.17 0.82
CA LEU A 234 7.75 -18.65 0.71
C LEU A 234 7.20 -19.35 1.96
N THR A 235 7.65 -18.91 3.15
CA THR A 235 7.38 -19.53 4.46
C THR A 235 6.82 -18.53 5.48
N HIS A 236 6.26 -17.40 5.03
CA HIS A 236 5.86 -16.30 5.91
C HIS A 236 6.99 -15.69 6.77
N ASP A 237 8.26 -15.82 6.34
CA ASP A 237 9.44 -15.37 7.09
C ASP A 237 9.60 -13.84 7.07
N PRO A 238 9.53 -13.15 8.23
CA PRO A 238 9.73 -11.70 8.29
C PRO A 238 11.18 -11.27 8.01
N ASN A 239 12.16 -12.17 8.13
CA ASN A 239 13.58 -11.91 7.89
C ASN A 239 13.98 -12.06 6.41
N LEU A 240 13.05 -12.47 5.53
CA LEU A 240 13.31 -12.63 4.10
C LEU A 240 14.08 -11.45 3.46
N PRO A 241 13.74 -10.16 3.70
CA PRO A 241 14.42 -9.04 3.04
C PRO A 241 15.87 -8.81 3.48
N LYS A 242 16.33 -9.48 4.55
CA LYS A 242 17.71 -9.41 5.05
C LYS A 242 18.66 -10.33 4.27
N LEU A 243 18.10 -11.25 3.49
CA LEU A 243 18.90 -12.18 2.69
C LEU A 243 19.62 -11.45 1.56
N SER A 244 20.70 -12.07 1.06
CA SER A 244 21.39 -11.59 -0.13
C SER A 244 20.53 -11.77 -1.38
N PHE A 245 20.81 -11.00 -2.43
CA PHE A 245 20.11 -11.07 -3.72
C PHE A 245 19.95 -12.51 -4.24
N ASN A 246 21.03 -13.30 -4.27
CA ASN A 246 20.99 -14.67 -4.79
C ASN A 246 20.06 -15.58 -3.98
N LYS A 247 20.10 -15.47 -2.64
CA LYS A 247 19.20 -16.25 -1.76
C LYS A 247 17.75 -15.82 -1.93
N LEU A 248 17.49 -14.52 -2.09
CA LEU A 248 16.15 -14.00 -2.39
C LEU A 248 15.61 -14.57 -3.70
N GLN A 249 16.42 -14.54 -4.76
CA GLN A 249 16.02 -15.07 -6.07
C GLN A 249 15.72 -16.57 -6.03
N GLU A 250 16.51 -17.35 -5.29
CA GLU A 250 16.26 -18.77 -5.03
C GLU A 250 14.88 -18.96 -4.37
N LYS A 251 14.63 -18.26 -3.25
CA LYS A 251 13.35 -18.35 -2.52
C LYS A 251 12.15 -17.94 -3.36
N PHE A 252 12.29 -16.87 -4.15
CA PHE A 252 11.23 -16.39 -5.03
C PHE A 252 10.96 -17.36 -6.19
N THR A 253 12.00 -18.01 -6.71
CA THR A 253 11.86 -19.02 -7.75
C THR A 253 11.17 -20.27 -7.21
N ASP A 254 11.53 -20.72 -6.01
CA ASP A 254 10.89 -21.87 -5.38
C ASP A 254 9.43 -21.60 -5.02
N ALA A 255 9.11 -20.38 -4.54
CA ALA A 255 7.73 -19.97 -4.29
C ALA A 255 6.88 -20.06 -5.56
N LYS A 256 7.39 -19.57 -6.71
CA LYS A 256 6.71 -19.71 -8.00
C LYS A 256 6.52 -21.17 -8.39
N LYS A 257 7.56 -22.02 -8.29
CA LYS A 257 7.45 -23.45 -8.64
C LYS A 257 6.31 -24.14 -7.87
N LEU A 258 6.17 -23.85 -6.58
CA LEU A 258 5.09 -24.40 -5.75
C LEU A 258 3.71 -23.88 -6.15
N MET A 259 3.63 -22.65 -6.66
CA MET A 259 2.37 -21.97 -6.99
C MET A 259 2.00 -22.03 -8.48
N MET A 260 2.86 -22.56 -9.35
CA MET A 260 2.60 -22.76 -10.80
C MET A 260 1.27 -23.46 -11.11
N PRO A 261 0.78 -24.45 -10.32
CA PRO A 261 -0.53 -25.05 -10.57
C PRO A 261 -1.71 -24.09 -10.38
N TYR A 262 -1.49 -22.95 -9.73
CA TYR A 262 -2.53 -22.01 -9.31
C TYR A 262 -2.38 -20.62 -9.92
N CYS A 263 -1.24 -20.31 -10.55
CA CYS A 263 -0.99 -19.00 -11.09
C CYS A 263 0.09 -19.06 -12.19
N ASN A 264 -0.09 -18.28 -13.25
CA ASN A 264 0.85 -18.12 -14.36
C ASN A 264 1.48 -16.71 -14.40
N GLU A 265 0.80 -15.69 -13.87
CA GLU A 265 1.28 -14.33 -13.72
C GLU A 265 1.34 -13.96 -12.23
N PHE A 266 2.53 -14.03 -11.66
CA PHE A 266 2.68 -13.98 -10.20
C PHE A 266 2.65 -12.55 -9.66
N GLY A 267 1.63 -12.27 -8.86
CA GLY A 267 1.61 -11.16 -7.91
C GLY A 267 2.27 -11.55 -6.58
N TYR A 268 2.90 -10.58 -5.92
CA TYR A 268 3.58 -10.79 -4.64
C TYR A 268 3.09 -9.85 -3.54
N ARG A 269 2.95 -10.40 -2.33
CA ARG A 269 2.80 -9.62 -1.09
C ARG A 269 3.79 -10.12 -0.06
N ALA A 270 4.59 -9.23 0.50
CA ALA A 270 5.55 -9.59 1.51
C ALA A 270 4.83 -9.95 2.82
N PRO A 271 5.19 -11.08 3.46
CA PRO A 271 4.83 -11.35 4.84
C PRO A 271 5.19 -10.16 5.71
N TRP A 272 4.29 -9.77 6.62
CA TRP A 272 4.50 -8.60 7.47
C TRP A 272 4.76 -7.29 6.71
N LEU A 273 4.51 -7.24 5.39
CA LEU A 273 4.96 -6.18 4.47
C LEU A 273 6.49 -6.01 4.37
N SER A 274 7.26 -6.99 4.89
CA SER A 274 8.74 -6.96 5.02
C SER A 274 9.42 -6.73 3.70
N ARG A 275 10.24 -5.69 3.59
CA ARG A 275 10.86 -5.32 2.31
C ARG A 275 12.20 -4.61 2.45
N SER A 276 13.00 -4.69 1.39
CA SER A 276 14.28 -4.02 1.21
C SER A 276 14.51 -3.72 -0.26
N GLU A 277 15.40 -2.78 -0.58
CA GLU A 277 15.77 -2.49 -1.97
C GLU A 277 16.29 -3.73 -2.72
N THR A 278 17.16 -4.51 -2.06
CA THR A 278 17.68 -5.77 -2.59
C THR A 278 16.56 -6.77 -2.91
N MET A 279 15.52 -6.80 -2.07
CA MET A 279 14.36 -7.65 -2.27
C MET A 279 13.55 -7.26 -3.50
N TYR A 280 13.27 -5.98 -3.73
CA TYR A 280 12.58 -5.55 -4.95
C TYR A 280 13.37 -5.90 -6.21
N LYS A 281 14.69 -5.73 -6.20
CA LYS A 281 15.55 -6.14 -7.32
C LYS A 281 15.48 -7.63 -7.59
N ALA A 282 15.59 -8.46 -6.54
CA ALA A 282 15.53 -9.91 -6.67
C ALA A 282 14.13 -10.39 -7.10
N LEU A 283 13.07 -9.76 -6.61
CA LEU A 283 11.69 -10.03 -6.98
C LEU A 283 11.45 -9.70 -8.46
N SER A 284 11.93 -8.54 -8.93
CA SER A 284 11.83 -8.15 -10.34
C SER A 284 12.62 -9.10 -11.25
N ALA A 285 13.85 -9.45 -10.86
CA ALA A 285 14.69 -10.41 -11.59
C ALA A 285 14.09 -11.82 -11.61
N SER A 286 13.20 -12.12 -10.67
CA SER A 286 12.45 -13.38 -10.63
C SER A 286 11.18 -13.33 -11.48
N GLY A 287 10.90 -12.25 -12.22
CA GLY A 287 9.81 -12.18 -13.18
C GLY A 287 8.40 -12.11 -12.57
N TYR A 288 8.27 -11.52 -11.38
CA TYR A 288 6.96 -11.17 -10.82
C TYR A 288 6.35 -10.02 -11.61
N LEU A 289 5.04 -10.08 -11.84
CA LEU A 289 4.32 -9.05 -12.58
C LEU A 289 4.18 -7.77 -11.74
N TYR A 290 3.81 -7.94 -10.47
CA TYR A 290 3.60 -6.84 -9.56
C TYR A 290 3.89 -7.22 -8.10
N ASP A 291 4.12 -6.18 -7.29
CA ASP A 291 4.18 -6.22 -5.84
C ASP A 291 3.04 -5.40 -5.23
N THR A 292 2.53 -5.83 -4.08
CA THR A 292 1.57 -5.08 -3.27
C THR A 292 1.92 -5.15 -1.78
N SER A 293 3.18 -4.84 -1.48
CA SER A 293 3.75 -4.86 -0.13
C SER A 293 3.95 -3.46 0.46
N LEU A 294 3.88 -2.43 -0.39
CA LEU A 294 4.22 -1.06 -0.04
C LEU A 294 2.95 -0.27 0.31
N PRO A 295 2.76 0.22 1.54
CA PRO A 295 1.61 1.04 1.87
C PRO A 295 1.77 2.46 1.31
N THR A 296 0.65 3.17 1.11
CA THR A 296 0.70 4.63 0.89
C THR A 296 1.24 5.34 2.13
N SER A 297 0.78 4.89 3.30
CA SER A 297 1.19 5.33 4.64
C SER A 297 0.82 4.23 5.62
N ASP A 298 1.73 3.88 6.53
CA ASP A 298 1.49 2.84 7.55
C ASP A 298 2.19 3.16 8.87
N VAL A 299 1.50 2.84 9.96
CA VAL A 299 1.93 3.11 11.34
C VAL A 299 1.92 1.85 12.21
N GLN A 300 1.52 0.69 11.65
CA GLN A 300 1.38 -0.56 12.40
C GLN A 300 2.68 -1.34 12.51
N ARG A 301 3.44 -1.38 11.40
CA ARG A 301 4.56 -2.31 11.25
C ARG A 301 5.80 -1.93 12.07
N ASN A 302 5.88 -0.69 12.53
CA ASN A 302 6.97 -0.15 13.32
C ASN A 302 6.41 0.68 14.48
N ASN A 303 7.21 1.00 15.49
CA ASN A 303 6.77 1.94 16.53
C ASN A 303 6.22 3.22 15.87
N ILE A 304 5.29 3.88 16.55
CA ILE A 304 4.64 5.16 16.19
C ILE A 304 5.58 6.24 15.60
N GLU A 305 6.90 6.07 15.71
CA GLU A 305 7.97 6.98 15.28
C GLU A 305 8.57 6.67 13.89
N SER A 306 8.19 5.59 13.21
CA SER A 306 8.73 5.26 11.88
C SER A 306 7.89 5.86 10.77
N ASN A 307 8.57 6.47 9.80
CA ASN A 307 7.97 7.15 8.65
C ASN A 307 7.80 6.14 7.50
N ASN A 308 6.70 5.41 7.40
CA ASN A 308 6.58 4.28 6.47
C ASN A 308 5.50 4.56 5.39
N GLY A 309 5.85 4.43 4.11
CA GLY A 309 4.92 4.59 3.00
C GLY A 309 5.50 5.22 1.72
N CYS A 310 4.86 4.94 0.59
CA CYS A 310 5.24 5.49 -0.72
C CYS A 310 4.52 6.77 -1.11
N CYS A 311 3.62 7.27 -0.26
CA CYS A 311 2.94 8.56 -0.40
C CYS A 311 2.22 8.76 -1.74
N THR A 312 1.69 7.66 -2.28
CA THR A 312 0.94 7.65 -3.54
C THR A 312 -0.22 6.69 -3.43
N VAL A 313 -1.37 7.12 -3.94
CA VAL A 313 -2.53 6.25 -4.15
C VAL A 313 -2.56 5.62 -5.55
N PHE A 314 -1.54 5.87 -6.37
CA PHE A 314 -1.45 5.34 -7.73
C PHE A 314 -0.43 4.21 -7.84
N PRO A 315 -0.74 3.17 -8.63
CA PRO A 315 0.28 2.25 -9.13
C PRO A 315 1.44 2.96 -9.80
N PHE A 316 2.65 2.42 -9.63
CA PHE A 316 3.83 2.95 -10.30
C PHE A 316 4.80 1.84 -10.72
N LYS A 317 5.61 2.11 -11.74
CA LYS A 317 6.63 1.17 -12.22
C LYS A 317 7.84 1.22 -11.30
N ARG A 318 8.37 0.04 -10.93
CA ARG A 318 9.62 -0.12 -10.20
C ARG A 318 10.37 -1.29 -10.80
N GLU A 319 11.61 -1.08 -11.23
CA GLU A 319 12.34 -2.08 -12.02
C GLU A 319 11.47 -2.54 -13.22
N ASN A 320 11.32 -3.85 -13.45
CA ASN A 320 10.47 -4.41 -14.52
C ASN A 320 9.07 -4.86 -14.03
N MET A 321 8.67 -4.45 -12.83
CA MET A 321 7.38 -4.77 -12.21
C MET A 321 6.53 -3.50 -11.97
N VAL A 322 5.28 -3.70 -11.62
CA VAL A 322 4.40 -2.65 -11.09
C VAL A 322 4.29 -2.80 -9.57
N VAL A 323 4.33 -1.69 -8.84
CA VAL A 323 3.97 -1.66 -7.42
C VAL A 323 2.53 -1.15 -7.33
N LEU A 324 1.67 -1.92 -6.66
CA LEU A 324 0.30 -1.55 -6.30
C LEU A 324 0.27 -1.19 -4.81
N PRO A 325 0.24 0.11 -4.46
CA PRO A 325 0.27 0.50 -3.06
C PRO A 325 -0.90 -0.09 -2.27
N ILE A 326 -0.66 -0.51 -1.03
CA ILE A 326 -1.73 -0.74 -0.06
C ILE A 326 -2.22 0.65 0.38
N THR A 327 -3.30 1.11 -0.25
CA THR A 327 -3.80 2.47 -0.07
C THR A 327 -4.76 2.62 1.10
N LEU A 328 -5.32 1.53 1.61
CA LEU A 328 -6.23 1.55 2.75
C LEU A 328 -5.61 0.85 3.97
N PRO A 329 -5.88 1.35 5.19
CA PRO A 329 -5.53 0.64 6.43
C PRO A 329 -6.04 -0.80 6.42
N GLN A 330 -5.17 -1.74 6.79
CA GLN A 330 -5.49 -3.16 6.82
C GLN A 330 -6.41 -3.50 8.00
N ASP A 331 -7.18 -4.57 7.88
CA ASP A 331 -8.10 -5.01 8.95
C ASP A 331 -7.41 -5.31 10.29
N CYS A 332 -6.17 -5.77 10.25
CA CYS A 332 -5.34 -5.98 11.43
C CYS A 332 -5.13 -4.68 12.23
N MET A 333 -5.11 -3.51 11.58
CA MET A 333 -4.95 -2.22 12.26
C MET A 333 -6.15 -1.85 13.14
N ARG A 334 -7.33 -2.45 12.93
CA ARG A 334 -8.56 -2.10 13.66
C ARG A 334 -8.39 -2.13 15.17
N LEU A 335 -7.71 -3.14 15.69
CA LEU A 335 -7.47 -3.29 17.14
C LEU A 335 -6.51 -2.23 17.67
N SER A 336 -5.47 -1.87 16.90
CA SER A 336 -4.55 -0.78 17.28
C SER A 336 -5.23 0.60 17.18
N LEU A 337 -6.20 0.75 16.29
CA LEU A 337 -7.00 1.98 16.17
C LEU A 337 -8.13 2.10 17.19
N SER A 338 -8.34 1.07 18.03
CA SER A 338 -9.43 1.01 19.01
C SER A 338 -10.81 1.25 18.39
N MET A 339 -11.04 0.75 17.18
CA MET A 339 -12.29 0.92 16.44
C MET A 339 -13.19 -0.33 16.53
N SER A 340 -14.50 -0.10 16.63
CA SER A 340 -15.49 -1.15 16.32
C SER A 340 -15.41 -1.54 14.85
N ALA A 341 -15.90 -2.74 14.50
CA ALA A 341 -15.94 -3.18 13.10
C ALA A 341 -16.72 -2.20 12.21
N GLU A 342 -17.88 -1.72 12.67
CA GLU A 342 -18.69 -0.74 11.95
C GLU A 342 -17.95 0.59 11.75
N ARG A 343 -17.31 1.13 12.79
CA ARG A 343 -16.54 2.37 12.68
C ARG A 343 -15.37 2.22 11.71
N PHE A 344 -14.66 1.09 11.78
CA PHE A 344 -13.56 0.79 10.87
C PHE A 344 -14.02 0.77 9.41
N TRP A 345 -15.06 0.00 9.08
CA TRP A 345 -15.54 -0.09 7.70
C TRP A 345 -16.17 1.21 7.17
N ASN A 346 -16.84 1.99 8.02
CA ASN A 346 -17.30 3.33 7.63
C ASN A 346 -16.13 4.26 7.34
N TRP A 347 -15.08 4.21 8.17
CA TRP A 347 -13.87 4.99 7.93
C TRP A 347 -13.15 4.56 6.64
N ILE A 348 -13.04 3.25 6.36
CA ILE A 348 -12.50 2.75 5.08
C ILE A 348 -13.30 3.29 3.89
N TYR A 349 -14.64 3.31 3.98
CA TYR A 349 -15.47 3.92 2.93
C TYR A 349 -15.21 5.41 2.74
N ASP A 350 -14.98 6.16 3.84
CA ASP A 350 -14.62 7.58 3.76
C ASP A 350 -13.25 7.82 3.10
N LEU A 351 -12.28 6.92 3.32
CA LEU A 351 -10.99 6.97 2.63
C LEU A 351 -11.11 6.61 1.15
N ILE A 352 -11.96 5.64 0.79
CA ILE A 352 -12.23 5.30 -0.62
C ILE A 352 -12.79 6.51 -1.37
N LYS A 353 -13.68 7.32 -0.76
CA LYS A 353 -14.18 8.55 -1.37
C LYS A 353 -13.05 9.54 -1.66
N GLN A 354 -12.09 9.71 -0.74
CA GLN A 354 -10.93 10.58 -0.96
C GLN A 354 -10.03 10.06 -2.09
N ILE A 355 -9.77 8.74 -2.12
CA ILE A 355 -9.02 8.11 -3.22
C ILE A 355 -9.75 8.29 -4.55
N LYS A 356 -11.09 8.17 -4.56
CA LYS A 356 -11.93 8.40 -5.73
C LYS A 356 -11.82 9.83 -6.23
N GLU A 357 -11.88 10.82 -5.35
CA GLU A 357 -11.68 12.23 -5.72
C GLU A 357 -10.30 12.48 -6.33
N ALA A 358 -9.26 11.77 -5.85
CA ALA A 358 -7.92 11.80 -6.43
C ALA A 358 -7.77 10.97 -7.72
N GLY A 359 -8.73 10.10 -8.03
CA GLY A 359 -8.69 9.15 -9.14
C GLY A 359 -7.74 7.97 -8.95
N GLY A 360 -7.40 7.62 -7.72
CA GLY A 360 -6.39 6.59 -7.40
C GLY A 360 -6.88 5.14 -7.42
N LEU A 361 -6.04 4.25 -6.90
CA LEU A 361 -6.37 2.85 -6.61
C LEU A 361 -6.80 2.71 -5.15
N ALA A 362 -8.01 2.20 -4.91
CA ALA A 362 -8.45 1.74 -3.60
C ALA A 362 -8.12 0.25 -3.43
N LEU A 363 -7.21 -0.10 -2.51
CA LEU A 363 -6.83 -1.49 -2.24
C LEU A 363 -7.31 -1.89 -0.84
N VAL A 364 -8.34 -2.72 -0.79
CA VAL A 364 -8.86 -3.29 0.47
C VAL A 364 -8.08 -4.57 0.79
N SER A 365 -7.52 -4.66 1.99
CA SER A 365 -6.79 -5.85 2.46
C SER A 365 -7.39 -6.39 3.75
N THR A 366 -7.60 -7.71 3.79
CA THR A 366 -8.16 -8.42 4.94
C THR A 366 -7.41 -9.72 5.21
N HIS A 367 -7.47 -10.21 6.44
CA HIS A 367 -6.99 -11.53 6.84
C HIS A 367 -8.19 -12.33 7.34
N ILE A 368 -8.53 -13.42 6.67
CA ILE A 368 -9.66 -14.29 7.08
C ILE A 368 -9.20 -15.24 8.18
N GLN A 369 -8.90 -14.65 9.34
CA GLN A 369 -8.49 -15.31 10.57
C GLN A 369 -9.25 -14.73 11.77
N PRO A 370 -9.47 -15.49 12.86
CA PRO A 370 -10.39 -15.09 13.93
C PRO A 370 -10.01 -13.79 14.65
N HIS A 371 -8.71 -13.52 14.77
CA HIS A 371 -8.19 -12.30 15.40
C HIS A 371 -8.22 -11.07 14.47
N HIS A 372 -8.67 -11.25 13.23
CA HIS A 372 -8.77 -10.25 12.17
C HIS A 372 -10.21 -10.18 11.63
N SER A 373 -10.46 -10.59 10.39
CA SER A 373 -11.76 -10.46 9.72
C SER A 373 -12.69 -11.67 9.85
N ALA A 374 -12.22 -12.84 10.32
CA ALA A 374 -13.06 -14.03 10.47
C ALA A 374 -13.91 -13.99 11.76
N ASN A 375 -14.81 -13.01 11.84
CA ASN A 375 -15.82 -12.86 12.88
C ASN A 375 -17.04 -12.11 12.34
N GLU A 376 -18.21 -12.29 12.97
CA GLU A 376 -19.48 -11.78 12.47
C GLU A 376 -19.52 -10.24 12.34
N PRO A 377 -19.04 -9.44 13.32
CA PRO A 377 -19.03 -7.99 13.19
C PRO A 377 -18.23 -7.49 11.98
N MET A 378 -17.08 -8.12 11.71
CA MET A 378 -16.25 -7.77 10.55
C MET A 378 -16.91 -8.14 9.23
N LEU A 379 -17.51 -9.34 9.13
CA LEU A 379 -18.24 -9.77 7.93
C LEU A 379 -19.46 -8.88 7.64
N ILE A 380 -20.23 -8.50 8.66
CA ILE A 380 -21.38 -7.59 8.51
C ILE A 380 -20.93 -6.23 7.98
N GLY A 381 -19.85 -5.68 8.54
CA GLY A 381 -19.30 -4.41 8.08
C GLY A 381 -18.73 -4.50 6.66
N TYR A 382 -18.03 -5.59 6.32
CA TYR A 382 -17.55 -5.87 4.97
C TYR A 382 -18.71 -5.93 3.97
N LYS A 383 -19.77 -6.69 4.28
CA LYS A 383 -20.99 -6.75 3.46
C LYS A 383 -21.63 -5.37 3.25
N LYS A 384 -21.72 -4.55 4.30
CA LYS A 384 -22.22 -3.16 4.19
C LYS A 384 -21.32 -2.30 3.28
N LEU A 385 -20.00 -2.46 3.35
CA LEU A 385 -19.07 -1.78 2.45
C LEU A 385 -19.31 -2.20 0.99
N LEU A 386 -19.38 -3.51 0.70
CA LEU A 386 -19.59 -4.02 -0.66
C LEU A 386 -20.94 -3.59 -1.24
N ASN A 387 -22.00 -3.55 -0.43
CA ASN A 387 -23.31 -3.01 -0.84
C ASN A 387 -23.26 -1.51 -1.18
N LYS A 388 -22.39 -0.71 -0.55
CA LYS A 388 -22.21 0.70 -0.93
C LYS A 388 -21.44 0.80 -2.24
N LEU A 389 -20.35 0.06 -2.38
CA LEU A 389 -19.45 0.10 -3.53
C LEU A 389 -20.06 -0.50 -4.81
N SER A 390 -20.89 -1.53 -4.69
CA SER A 390 -21.62 -2.12 -5.83
C SER A 390 -22.60 -1.17 -6.51
N LYS A 391 -22.93 -0.04 -5.85
CA LYS A 391 -23.78 1.02 -6.42
C LYS A 391 -22.96 2.13 -7.09
N ASP A 392 -21.63 2.08 -6.99
CA ASP A 392 -20.73 3.06 -7.57
C ASP A 392 -20.25 2.61 -8.96
N ASN A 393 -20.92 3.11 -10.00
CA ASN A 393 -20.58 2.79 -11.39
C ASN A 393 -19.32 3.51 -11.89
N GLU A 394 -18.73 4.40 -11.11
CA GLU A 394 -17.51 5.13 -11.48
C GLU A 394 -16.23 4.36 -11.11
N ALA A 395 -16.37 3.28 -10.33
CA ALA A 395 -15.29 2.39 -9.95
C ALA A 395 -14.97 1.36 -11.04
N TRP A 396 -13.69 1.17 -11.34
CA TRP A 396 -13.20 -0.04 -12.00
C TRP A 396 -12.92 -1.11 -10.94
N THR A 397 -13.93 -1.92 -10.62
CA THR A 397 -13.80 -3.05 -9.69
C THR A 397 -13.18 -4.24 -10.40
N THR A 398 -11.96 -4.62 -10.03
CA THR A 398 -11.14 -5.54 -10.82
C THR A 398 -10.15 -6.30 -9.93
N LEU A 399 -9.34 -7.19 -10.51
CA LEU A 399 -8.27 -7.91 -9.83
C LEU A 399 -6.94 -7.13 -9.86
N PRO A 400 -6.08 -7.24 -8.83
CA PRO A 400 -4.75 -6.63 -8.83
C PRO A 400 -3.92 -6.90 -10.09
N LYS A 401 -3.92 -8.12 -10.64
CA LYS A 401 -3.21 -8.41 -11.90
C LYS A 401 -3.70 -7.58 -13.08
N GLU A 402 -5.00 -7.30 -13.15
CA GLU A 402 -5.62 -6.53 -14.23
C GLU A 402 -5.19 -5.05 -14.12
N VAL A 403 -5.13 -4.51 -12.89
CA VAL A 403 -4.56 -3.18 -12.61
C VAL A 403 -3.08 -3.13 -13.03
N ALA A 404 -2.28 -4.10 -12.61
CA ALA A 404 -0.86 -4.15 -12.96
C ALA A 404 -0.61 -4.21 -14.48
N GLN A 405 -1.38 -5.03 -15.20
CA GLN A 405 -1.32 -5.11 -16.66
C GLN A 405 -1.69 -3.78 -17.32
N TRP A 406 -2.73 -3.10 -16.82
CA TRP A 406 -3.15 -1.80 -17.32
C TRP A 406 -2.07 -0.73 -17.10
N THR A 407 -1.53 -0.65 -15.89
CA THR A 407 -0.45 0.29 -15.54
C THR A 407 0.82 0.02 -16.34
N LYS A 408 1.10 -1.23 -16.72
CA LYS A 408 2.29 -1.54 -17.53
C LYS A 408 2.17 -1.03 -18.97
N ARG A 409 0.94 -1.01 -19.52
CA ARG A 409 0.64 -0.56 -20.89
C ARG A 409 0.50 0.96 -21.01
N SER A 410 0.06 1.61 -19.93
CA SER A 410 0.03 3.07 -19.77
C SER A 410 1.45 3.60 -19.61
#